data_AF-A0A7V9B178-F1
#
_entry.id   AF-A0A7V9B178-F1
#
_cell.length_a   1.000
_cell.length_b   1.000
_cell.length_c   1.000
_cell.angle_alpha   90.00
_cell.angle_beta   90.00
_cell.angle_gamma   90.00
#
_symmetry.space_group_name_H-M   'P 1'
#
loop_
_entity.id
_entity.type
_entity.pdbx_description
1 polymer ?
#
loop_
_entity_poly.entity_id
_entity_poly.type
_entity_poly.pdbx_seq_one_letter_code
_entity_poly.pdbx_strand_id
1 'polypeptide(L)'
;MDALTRRRTFTPSPPRLAGMDLRRWYFNYDRQSDTLMVYFGGKPRPAISVVIDDHQFYRVDAETEEVVGYQIENFLGEVVYQHPSFLTVAEAAGIDAETIAAIRERFTSEQHRLAVAESLVGHLAPLGALATN
;
A
#
# COMPACT_ATOMS: atom_id res chain seq x y z
N MET A 1 7.97 37.99 -11.82
CA MET A 1 7.92 36.69 -12.51
C MET A 1 6.91 35.84 -11.76
N ASP A 2 5.65 35.83 -12.23
CA ASP A 2 4.59 34.99 -11.67
C ASP A 2 4.79 33.54 -12.11
N ALA A 3 5.44 32.74 -11.27
CA ALA A 3 5.32 31.30 -11.36
C ALA A 3 3.95 30.92 -10.78
N LEU A 4 2.93 30.95 -11.64
CA LEU A 4 1.60 30.41 -11.36
C LEU A 4 1.75 28.99 -10.82
N THR A 5 1.62 28.83 -9.50
CA THR A 5 1.38 27.55 -8.84
C THR A 5 0.01 27.05 -9.31
N ARG A 6 -0.06 26.50 -10.52
CA ARG A 6 -1.21 25.72 -10.94
C ARG A 6 -1.24 24.50 -10.03
N ARG A 7 -2.04 24.56 -8.96
CA ARG A 7 -2.50 23.36 -8.26
C ARG A 7 -3.21 22.50 -9.31
N ARG A 8 -2.49 21.55 -9.90
CA ARG A 8 -3.14 20.45 -10.62
C ARG A 8 -3.84 19.61 -9.57
N THR A 9 -5.16 19.58 -9.63
CA THR A 9 -5.94 18.61 -8.86
C THR A 9 -5.69 17.25 -9.48
N PHE A 10 -4.91 16.40 -8.81
CA PHE A 10 -4.83 14.99 -9.15
C PHE A 10 -6.02 14.29 -8.51
N THR A 11 -6.84 13.64 -9.33
CA THR A 11 -7.87 12.70 -8.87
C THR A 11 -7.33 11.30 -9.14
N PRO A 12 -6.45 10.75 -8.28
CA PRO A 12 -5.84 9.46 -8.55
C PRO A 12 -6.93 8.40 -8.65
N SER A 13 -7.03 7.74 -9.80
CA SER A 13 -7.83 6.53 -9.91
C SER A 13 -7.06 5.39 -9.23
N PRO A 14 -7.73 4.54 -8.44
CA PRO A 14 -7.07 3.36 -7.87
C PRO A 14 -6.37 2.55 -8.97
N PRO A 15 -5.18 1.99 -8.70
CA PRO A 15 -4.50 1.17 -9.69
C PRO A 15 -5.42 0.03 -10.13
N ARG A 16 -5.66 -0.08 -11.43
CA ARG A 16 -6.39 -1.23 -11.98
C ARG A 16 -5.47 -2.45 -11.85
N LEU A 17 -5.70 -3.25 -10.82
CA LEU A 17 -4.95 -4.50 -10.61
C LEU A 17 -5.12 -5.46 -11.80
N ALA A 18 -6.27 -5.40 -12.48
CA ALA A 18 -6.52 -6.13 -13.71
C ALA A 18 -5.53 -5.68 -14.81
N GLY A 19 -4.64 -6.59 -15.22
CA GLY A 19 -3.60 -6.34 -16.23
C GLY A 19 -2.21 -6.04 -15.66
N MET A 20 -2.06 -5.95 -14.32
CA MET A 20 -0.75 -5.81 -13.69
C MET A 20 -0.04 -7.16 -13.54
N ASP A 21 1.24 -7.22 -13.90
CA ASP A 21 2.09 -8.39 -13.63
C ASP A 21 2.64 -8.29 -12.20
N LEU A 22 1.93 -8.89 -11.24
CA LEU A 22 2.29 -8.86 -9.81
C LEU A 22 3.70 -9.39 -9.53
N ARG A 23 4.26 -10.24 -10.39
CA ARG A 23 5.64 -10.75 -10.26
C ARG A 23 6.69 -9.66 -10.47
N ARG A 24 6.30 -8.55 -11.07
CA ARG A 24 7.15 -7.36 -11.23
C ARG A 24 7.00 -6.42 -10.06
N TRP A 25 6.17 -6.70 -9.05
CA TRP A 25 6.08 -5.80 -7.91
C TRP A 25 7.37 -5.92 -7.10
N TYR A 26 7.96 -4.76 -6.80
CA TYR A 26 9.15 -4.67 -5.96
C TYR A 26 8.78 -3.95 -4.67
N PHE A 27 9.05 -4.62 -3.55
CA PHE A 27 8.82 -4.12 -2.20
C PHE A 27 10.16 -3.72 -1.61
N ASN A 28 10.25 -2.50 -1.07
CA ASN A 28 11.44 -1.98 -0.44
C ASN A 28 11.04 -1.34 0.90
N TYR A 29 11.48 -1.93 1.99
CA TYR A 29 11.26 -1.39 3.33
C TYR A 29 12.56 -0.76 3.85
N ASP A 30 12.51 0.54 4.14
CA ASP A 30 13.58 1.23 4.84
C ASP A 30 13.28 1.28 6.34
N ARG A 31 14.04 0.49 7.10
CA ARG A 31 13.91 0.39 8.55
C ARG A 31 14.22 1.71 9.27
N GLN A 32 15.11 2.54 8.74
CA GLN A 32 15.52 3.77 9.43
C GLN A 32 14.39 4.81 9.45
N SER A 33 13.65 4.92 8.35
CA SER A 33 12.51 5.83 8.21
C SER A 33 11.16 5.17 8.48
N ASP A 34 11.15 3.88 8.83
CA ASP A 34 9.95 3.04 8.92
C ASP A 34 9.00 3.22 7.72
N THR A 35 9.59 3.24 6.52
CA THR A 35 8.87 3.53 5.28
C THR A 35 8.88 2.32 4.36
N LEU A 36 7.69 1.89 3.94
CA LEU A 36 7.52 0.88 2.90
C LEU A 36 7.23 1.55 1.56
N MET A 37 8.00 1.19 0.55
CA MET A 37 7.78 1.55 -0.85
C MET A 37 7.40 0.29 -1.64
N VAL A 38 6.29 0.35 -2.37
CA VAL A 38 5.84 -0.68 -3.31
C VAL A 38 5.90 -0.11 -4.72
N TYR A 39 6.65 -0.75 -5.61
CA TYR A 39 6.81 -0.33 -7.00
C TYR A 39 6.14 -1.34 -7.93
N PHE A 40 5.12 -0.92 -8.67
CA PHE A 40 4.32 -1.83 -9.50
C PHE A 40 5.02 -2.26 -10.81
N GLY A 41 6.07 -1.53 -11.20
CA GLY A 41 6.87 -1.81 -12.42
C GLY A 41 8.23 -2.46 -12.17
N GLY A 42 8.53 -2.88 -10.93
CA GLY A 42 9.74 -3.64 -10.59
C GLY A 42 11.01 -2.83 -10.39
N LYS A 43 10.94 -1.52 -10.60
CA LYS A 43 12.03 -0.61 -10.29
C LYS A 43 11.50 0.74 -9.82
N PRO A 44 12.24 1.44 -8.95
CA PRO A 44 11.97 2.84 -8.65
C PRO A 44 11.97 3.67 -9.95
N ARG A 45 10.96 4.52 -10.10
CA ARG A 45 10.90 5.56 -11.15
C ARG A 45 10.50 6.91 -10.53
N PRO A 46 10.90 8.05 -11.12
CA PRO A 46 10.46 9.36 -10.66
C PRO A 46 8.93 9.43 -10.57
N ALA A 47 8.44 9.90 -9.43
CA ALA A 47 7.02 9.99 -9.15
C ALA A 47 6.78 11.09 -8.12
N ILE A 48 5.59 11.69 -8.15
CA ILE A 48 5.09 12.57 -7.09
C ILE A 48 4.23 11.79 -6.09
N SER A 49 4.18 12.24 -4.85
CA SER A 49 3.26 11.68 -3.84
C SER A 49 1.91 12.34 -3.94
N VAL A 50 0.85 11.54 -4.04
CA VAL A 50 -0.53 11.99 -3.86
C VAL A 50 -1.08 11.34 -2.60
N VAL A 51 -1.48 12.18 -1.64
CA VAL A 51 -1.97 11.76 -0.33
C VAL A 51 -3.29 10.99 -0.48
N ILE A 52 -3.36 9.83 0.17
CA ILE A 52 -4.59 9.04 0.34
C ILE A 52 -5.11 9.26 1.76
N ASP A 53 -4.19 9.16 2.72
CA ASP A 53 -4.38 9.36 4.15
C ASP A 53 -3.07 9.83 4.79
N ASP A 54 -3.06 10.10 6.09
CA ASP A 54 -1.93 10.70 6.82
C ASP A 54 -0.59 9.95 6.62
N HIS A 55 -0.64 8.63 6.44
CA HIS A 55 0.54 7.78 6.27
C HIS A 55 0.64 7.11 4.90
N GLN A 56 -0.35 7.29 4.03
CA GLN A 56 -0.50 6.51 2.81
C GLN A 56 -0.53 7.40 1.58
N PHE A 57 0.33 7.08 0.61
CA PHE A 57 0.50 7.90 -0.58
C PHE A 57 0.55 7.04 -1.85
N TYR A 58 -0.20 7.46 -2.88
CA TYR A 58 0.07 6.98 -4.23
C TYR A 58 1.35 7.62 -4.74
N ARG A 59 2.20 6.82 -5.38
CA ARG A 59 3.30 7.32 -6.19
C ARG A 59 2.80 7.42 -7.61
N VAL A 60 2.80 8.63 -8.17
CA VAL A 60 2.19 8.91 -9.48
C VAL A 60 3.24 9.49 -10.44
N ASP A 61 3.29 8.98 -11.66
CA ASP A 61 4.12 9.53 -12.71
C ASP A 61 3.56 10.90 -13.14
N ALA A 62 4.38 11.95 -13.06
CA ALA A 62 3.89 13.31 -13.25
C ALA A 62 3.56 13.64 -14.72
N GLU A 63 4.11 12.89 -15.68
CA GLU A 63 3.88 13.09 -17.11
C GLU A 63 2.64 12.33 -17.57
N THR A 64 2.51 11.06 -17.16
CA THR A 64 1.47 10.14 -17.63
C THR A 64 0.26 10.05 -16.70
N GLU A 65 0.38 10.59 -15.48
CA GLU A 65 -0.64 10.52 -14.43
C GLU A 65 -0.94 9.09 -13.95
N GLU A 66 -0.10 8.11 -14.32
CA GLU A 66 -0.23 6.70 -13.94
C GLU A 66 0.20 6.49 -12.47
N VAL A 67 -0.57 5.71 -11.70
CA VAL A 67 -0.11 5.23 -10.38
C VAL A 67 0.96 4.17 -10.57
N VAL A 68 2.17 4.48 -10.15
CA VAL A 68 3.37 3.67 -10.37
C VAL A 68 3.82 2.89 -9.14
N GLY A 69 3.25 3.22 -7.99
CA GLY A 69 3.58 2.60 -6.72
C GLY A 69 2.77 3.13 -5.57
N TYR A 70 3.12 2.63 -4.39
CA TYR A 70 2.50 2.93 -3.12
C TYR A 70 3.58 3.24 -2.10
N GLN A 71 3.35 4.21 -1.23
CA GLN A 71 4.23 4.54 -0.13
C GLN A 71 3.42 4.51 1.17
N ILE A 72 3.99 3.87 2.19
CA ILE A 72 3.46 3.85 3.54
C ILE A 72 4.54 4.37 4.48
N GLU A 73 4.28 5.48 5.17
CA GLU A 73 5.12 6.01 6.24
C GLU A 73 4.67 5.41 7.59
N ASN A 74 5.57 5.38 8.58
CA ASN A 74 5.31 4.77 9.91
C ASN A 74 4.72 3.34 9.81
N PHE A 75 5.25 2.55 8.88
CA PHE A 75 4.65 1.28 8.47
C PHE A 75 4.51 0.29 9.62
N LEU A 76 5.62 -0.13 10.24
CA LEU A 76 5.60 -1.11 11.32
C LEU A 76 5.31 -0.47 12.69
N GLY A 77 5.57 0.83 12.83
CA GLY A 77 5.35 1.58 14.06
C GLY A 77 3.88 1.91 14.31
N GLU A 78 3.10 2.15 13.26
CA GLU A 78 1.74 2.67 13.39
C GLU A 78 0.74 2.01 12.43
N VAL A 79 1.04 2.00 11.14
CA VAL A 79 0.04 1.63 10.11
C VAL A 79 -0.40 0.18 10.22
N VAL A 80 0.50 -0.76 10.54
CA VAL A 80 0.13 -2.18 10.77
C VAL A 80 -0.81 -2.39 11.97
N TYR A 81 -0.90 -1.44 12.90
CA TYR A 81 -1.83 -1.51 14.03
C TYR A 81 -3.22 -0.95 13.67
N GLN A 82 -3.28 -0.03 12.72
CA GLN A 82 -4.53 0.53 12.19
C GLN A 82 -5.13 -0.38 11.11
N HIS A 83 -4.27 -1.02 10.31
CA HIS A 83 -4.61 -1.94 9.23
C HIS A 83 -3.81 -3.24 9.35
N PRO A 84 -4.22 -4.14 10.27
CA PRO A 84 -3.53 -5.40 10.54
C PRO A 84 -3.27 -6.30 9.32
N SER A 85 -4.10 -6.21 8.27
CA SER A 85 -3.89 -6.94 7.01
C SER A 85 -2.56 -6.62 6.33
N PHE A 86 -1.98 -5.44 6.57
CA PHE A 86 -0.69 -5.05 6.00
C PHE A 86 0.51 -5.85 6.49
N LEU A 87 0.38 -6.67 7.53
CA LEU A 87 1.44 -7.62 7.87
C LEU A 87 1.74 -8.63 6.75
N THR A 88 0.76 -8.94 5.90
CA THR A 88 1.02 -9.76 4.70
C THR A 88 1.92 -9.05 3.69
N VAL A 89 1.83 -7.71 3.62
CA VAL A 89 2.73 -6.88 2.81
C VAL A 89 4.12 -6.81 3.44
N ALA A 90 4.22 -6.81 4.77
CA ALA A 90 5.49 -6.88 5.47
C ALA A 90 6.26 -8.16 5.14
N GLU A 91 5.57 -9.31 5.11
CA GLU A 91 6.13 -10.60 4.66
C GLU A 91 6.67 -10.50 3.23
N ALA A 92 5.89 -9.92 2.31
CA ALA A 92 6.31 -9.71 0.92
C ALA A 92 7.50 -8.73 0.77
N ALA A 93 7.65 -7.80 1.72
CA ALA A 93 8.77 -6.86 1.79
C ALA A 93 10.06 -7.47 2.37
N GLY A 94 10.04 -8.76 2.75
CA GLY A 94 11.20 -9.46 3.30
C GLY A 94 11.48 -9.13 4.76
N ILE A 95 10.50 -8.58 5.49
CA ILE A 95 10.59 -8.43 6.94
C ILE A 95 10.57 -9.83 7.56
N ASP A 96 11.46 -10.05 8.53
CA ASP A 96 11.65 -11.37 9.12
C ASP A 96 10.46 -11.80 9.99
N ALA A 97 10.28 -13.12 10.09
CA ALA A 97 9.15 -13.71 10.80
C ALA A 97 9.14 -13.40 12.31
N GLU A 98 10.31 -13.18 12.92
CA GLU A 98 10.41 -12.82 14.34
C GLU A 98 9.85 -11.41 14.57
N THR A 99 10.24 -10.45 13.75
CA THR A 99 9.69 -9.08 13.76
C THR A 99 8.17 -9.09 13.55
N ILE A 100 7.67 -9.87 12.58
CA ILE A 100 6.23 -9.98 12.33
C ILE A 100 5.50 -10.62 13.51
N ALA A 101 6.06 -11.67 14.11
CA ALA A 101 5.48 -12.32 15.28
C ALA A 101 5.39 -11.36 16.47
N ALA A 102 6.47 -10.63 16.76
CA ALA A 102 6.51 -9.61 17.81
C ALA A 102 5.46 -8.49 17.60
N ILE A 103 5.20 -8.08 16.35
CA ILE A 103 4.12 -7.13 16.06
C ILE A 103 2.75 -7.75 16.31
N ARG A 104 2.51 -9.00 15.85
CA ARG A 104 1.25 -9.73 16.06
C ARG A 104 0.93 -9.93 17.53
N GLU A 105 1.92 -10.25 18.37
CA GLU A 105 1.73 -10.43 19.81
C GLU A 105 1.27 -9.14 20.52
N ARG A 106 1.53 -7.98 19.92
CA ARG A 106 1.11 -6.67 20.44
C ARG A 106 -0.30 -6.27 19.99
N PHE A 107 -0.95 -7.05 19.12
CA PHE A 107 -2.30 -6.76 18.68
C PHE A 107 -3.33 -6.97 19.79
N THR A 108 -4.33 -6.11 19.83
CA THR A 108 -5.52 -6.31 20.65
C THR A 108 -6.44 -7.36 19.99
N SER A 109 -7.37 -7.91 20.78
CA SER A 109 -8.41 -8.81 20.26
C SER A 109 -9.30 -8.14 19.19
N GLU A 110 -9.40 -6.82 19.18
CA GLU A 110 -10.09 -6.06 18.14
C GLU A 110 -9.28 -6.04 16.84
N GLN A 111 -7.98 -5.72 16.91
CA GLN A 111 -7.08 -5.72 15.75
C GLN A 111 -6.98 -7.11 15.11
N HIS A 112 -6.93 -8.19 15.90
CA HIS A 112 -7.00 -9.54 15.36
C HIS A 112 -8.30 -9.81 14.59
N ARG A 113 -9.45 -9.38 15.15
CA ARG A 113 -10.75 -9.55 14.48
C ARG A 113 -10.82 -8.73 13.20
N LEU A 114 -10.29 -7.51 13.19
CA LEU A 114 -10.22 -6.66 12.00
C LEU A 114 -9.35 -7.32 10.92
N ALA A 115 -8.16 -7.82 11.28
CA ALA A 115 -7.27 -8.53 10.34
C ALA A 115 -7.99 -9.69 9.64
N VAL A 116 -8.70 -10.51 10.43
CA VAL A 116 -9.47 -11.64 9.92
C VAL A 116 -10.62 -11.17 9.04
N ALA A 117 -11.35 -10.13 9.45
CA ALA A 117 -12.44 -9.58 8.66
C ALA A 117 -11.96 -9.02 7.31
N GLU A 118 -10.88 -8.23 7.29
CA GLU A 118 -10.27 -7.69 6.08
C GLU A 118 -9.82 -8.81 5.14
N SER A 119 -9.15 -9.84 5.69
CA SER A 119 -8.73 -11.01 4.92
C SER A 119 -9.92 -11.79 4.33
N LEU A 120 -11.00 -11.96 5.10
CA LEU A 120 -12.21 -12.67 4.65
C LEU A 120 -12.96 -11.85 3.59
N VAL A 121 -13.13 -10.54 3.79
CA VAL A 121 -13.78 -9.65 2.81
C VAL A 121 -12.98 -9.65 1.50
N GLY A 122 -11.65 -9.58 1.58
CA GLY A 122 -10.78 -9.70 0.40
C GLY A 122 -10.97 -11.03 -0.34
N HIS A 123 -11.20 -12.13 0.38
CA HIS A 123 -11.47 -13.45 -0.20
C HIS A 123 -12.89 -13.57 -0.80
N LEU A 124 -13.88 -12.89 -0.22
CA LEU A 124 -15.28 -12.94 -0.65
C LEU A 124 -15.60 -11.94 -1.77
N ALA A 125 -14.86 -10.84 -1.89
CA ALA A 125 -15.03 -9.83 -2.95
C ALA A 125 -15.02 -10.41 -4.38
N PRO A 126 -14.17 -11.39 -4.75
CA PRO A 126 -14.24 -12.02 -6.07
C PRO A 126 -15.50 -12.87 -6.30
N LEU A 127 -16.23 -13.31 -5.26
CA LEU A 127 -17.44 -14.13 -5.41
C LEU A 127 -18.68 -13.30 -5.79
N GLY A 128 -18.68 -11.99 -5.49
CA GLY A 128 -19.76 -11.09 -5.88
C GLY A 128 -19.69 -10.61 -7.34
N ALA A 129 -18.48 -10.60 -7.93
CA ALA A 129 -18.27 -10.14 -9.31
C ALA A 129 -18.62 -11.20 -10.38
N LEU A 130 -18.91 -12.43 -9.99
CA LEU A 130 -19.30 -13.53 -10.88
C LEU A 130 -20.83 -13.76 -10.97
N ALA A 131 -21.64 -12.98 -10.25
CA ALA A 131 -23.09 -13.16 -10.18
C ALA A 131 -23.92 -12.21 -11.07
N THR A 132 -23.26 -11.44 -11.94
CA THR A 132 -23.94 -10.64 -12.99
C THR A 132 -23.27 -10.91 -14.34
N ASN A 133 -23.73 -11.97 -14.99
CA ASN A 133 -23.70 -12.13 -16.44
C ASN A 133 -25.06 -12.65 -16.88
#